data_AF-A0A919DV07-F1
#
_entry.id   AF-A0A919DV07-F1
#
_cell.length_a   1.000
_cell.length_b   1.000
_cell.length_c   1.000
_cell.angle_alpha   90.00
_cell.angle_beta   90.00
_cell.angle_gamma   90.00
#
_symmetry.space_group_name_H-M   'P 1'
#
loop_
_entity.id
_entity.type
_entity.pdbx_description
1 polymer ?
#
loop_
_entity_poly.entity_id
_entity_poly.type
_entity_poly.pdbx_seq_one_letter_code
_entity_poly.pdbx_strand_id
1 'polypeptide(L)'
;MTRASILELRRHDWSALRCGCGRSGAHLTESFSRLLDARSTRETIGYTLENHLEVQSMLFEVAPHAVPVMLTALGEDLHDSVRRHFLGMLEYLVTGESHRSEIDAGRPDLEEECIAAVREGIWALYTEAVSGDAEAALDILDYVDEDEDRLEYYRSVLAARLGEG
;
A
#
# COMPACT_ATOMS: atom_id res chain seq x y z
N MET A 1 -3.35 -21.08 9.60
CA MET A 1 -2.45 -20.15 10.31
C MET A 1 -3.04 -18.76 10.16
N THR A 2 -3.18 -17.98 11.23
CA THR A 2 -3.72 -16.61 11.11
C THR A 2 -2.67 -15.71 10.45
N ARG A 3 -3.07 -15.01 9.39
CA ARG A 3 -2.22 -14.05 8.66
C ARG A 3 -2.01 -12.79 9.50
N ALA A 4 -0.78 -12.26 9.52
CA ALA A 4 -0.47 -11.03 10.23
C ALA A 4 -1.22 -9.84 9.61
N SER A 5 -1.34 -9.82 8.28
CA SER A 5 -2.12 -8.80 7.54
C SER A 5 -3.60 -8.76 7.97
N ILE A 6 -4.20 -9.91 8.30
CA ILE A 6 -5.59 -9.99 8.79
C ILE A 6 -5.71 -9.49 10.24
N LEU A 7 -4.70 -9.70 11.08
CA LEU A 7 -4.68 -9.14 12.44
C LEU A 7 -4.55 -7.62 12.38
N GLU A 8 -3.64 -7.14 11.53
CA GLU A 8 -3.44 -5.71 11.26
C GLU A 8 -4.72 -5.08 10.71
N LEU A 9 -5.38 -5.71 9.74
CA LEU A 9 -6.66 -5.25 9.20
C LEU A 9 -7.73 -5.10 10.28
N ARG A 10 -7.83 -6.06 11.21
CA ARG A 10 -8.90 -6.09 12.23
C ARG A 10 -8.69 -5.15 13.40
N ARG A 11 -7.50 -4.58 13.57
CA ARG A 11 -7.22 -3.66 14.70
C ARG A 11 -7.85 -2.28 14.51
N HIS A 12 -8.15 -1.90 13.27
CA HIS A 12 -8.68 -0.59 12.91
C HIS A 12 -10.22 -0.58 12.98
N ASP A 13 -10.80 0.50 13.51
CA ASP A 13 -12.24 0.75 13.39
C ASP A 13 -12.55 1.40 12.04
N TRP A 14 -12.59 0.58 11.00
CA TRP A 14 -12.91 1.03 9.63
C TRP A 14 -14.28 1.69 9.51
N SER A 15 -15.21 1.43 10.43
CA SER A 15 -16.55 2.00 10.39
C SER A 15 -16.59 3.50 10.73
N ALA A 16 -15.59 3.96 11.50
CA ALA A 16 -15.41 5.35 11.86
C ALA A 16 -14.67 6.17 10.77
N LEU A 17 -14.02 5.51 9.82
CA LEU A 17 -13.19 6.13 8.80
C LEU A 17 -13.99 6.48 7.53
N ARG A 18 -13.74 7.66 6.96
CA ARG A 18 -14.30 8.07 5.66
C ARG A 18 -13.61 7.40 4.48
N CYS A 19 -14.40 6.99 3.49
CA CYS A 19 -13.94 6.31 2.29
C CYS A 19 -14.24 7.10 1.02
N GLY A 20 -13.38 6.99 0.00
CA GLY A 20 -13.53 7.64 -1.30
C GLY A 20 -14.84 7.33 -2.03
N CYS A 21 -15.47 6.19 -1.72
CA CYS A 21 -16.77 5.83 -2.28
C CYS A 21 -17.97 6.57 -1.65
N GLY A 22 -17.73 7.48 -0.69
CA GLY A 22 -18.75 8.26 0.00
C GLY A 22 -19.49 7.53 1.12
N ARG A 23 -19.10 6.28 1.44
CA ARG A 23 -19.58 5.51 2.60
C ARG A 23 -18.50 5.47 3.69
N SER A 24 -18.79 4.81 4.82
CA SER A 24 -17.72 4.46 5.76
C SER A 24 -16.80 3.36 5.20
N GLY A 25 -15.59 3.30 5.74
CA GLY A 25 -14.56 2.32 5.38
C GLY A 25 -14.89 0.87 5.79
N ALA A 26 -16.00 0.60 6.50
CA ALA A 26 -16.32 -0.72 7.06
C ALA A 26 -16.21 -1.89 6.05
N HIS A 27 -16.60 -1.64 4.80
CA HIS A 27 -16.57 -2.63 3.72
C HIS A 27 -15.14 -3.01 3.26
N LEU A 28 -14.13 -2.20 3.56
CA LEU A 28 -12.73 -2.48 3.21
C LEU A 28 -12.21 -3.75 3.88
N THR A 29 -12.74 -4.12 5.05
CA THR A 29 -12.36 -5.39 5.68
C THR A 29 -12.70 -6.58 4.79
N GLU A 30 -13.83 -6.55 4.08
CA GLU A 30 -14.19 -7.58 3.12
C GLU A 30 -13.31 -7.52 1.87
N SER A 31 -13.12 -6.33 1.28
CA SER A 31 -12.26 -6.17 0.09
C SER A 31 -10.83 -6.66 0.34
N PHE A 32 -10.21 -6.27 1.45
CA PHE A 32 -8.88 -6.76 1.83
C PHE A 32 -8.88 -8.27 2.04
N SER A 33 -9.83 -8.82 2.80
CA SER A 33 -9.88 -10.27 3.04
C SER A 33 -9.98 -11.06 1.73
N ARG A 34 -10.79 -10.59 0.79
CA ARG A 34 -10.98 -11.21 -0.53
C ARG A 34 -9.72 -11.13 -1.39
N LEU A 35 -9.06 -9.98 -1.40
CA LEU A 35 -7.78 -9.81 -2.11
C LEU A 35 -6.70 -10.70 -1.51
N LEU A 36 -6.58 -10.74 -0.18
CA LEU A 36 -5.60 -11.57 0.51
C LEU A 36 -5.82 -13.05 0.22
N ASP A 37 -7.06 -13.53 0.26
CA ASP A 37 -7.38 -14.95 0.04
C ASP A 37 -7.36 -15.39 -1.43
N ALA A 38 -7.32 -14.44 -2.38
CA ALA A 38 -7.36 -14.74 -3.80
C ALA A 38 -6.16 -15.58 -4.26
N ARG A 39 -6.46 -16.62 -5.04
CA ARG A 39 -5.52 -17.54 -5.68
C ARG A 39 -5.55 -17.46 -7.20
N SER A 40 -6.37 -16.56 -7.74
CA SER A 40 -6.40 -16.24 -9.16
C SER A 40 -6.88 -14.80 -9.38
N THR A 41 -6.51 -14.21 -10.53
CA THR A 41 -7.02 -12.90 -10.96
C THR A 41 -8.55 -12.86 -11.05
N ARG A 42 -9.22 -13.98 -11.32
CA ARG A 42 -10.68 -14.02 -11.39
C ARG A 42 -11.33 -13.77 -10.03
N GLU A 43 -10.69 -14.21 -8.95
CA GLU A 43 -11.22 -14.07 -7.59
C GLU A 43 -11.09 -12.63 -7.05
N THR A 44 -10.23 -11.80 -7.66
CA THR A 44 -10.09 -10.38 -7.30
C THR A 44 -11.15 -9.50 -7.98
N ILE A 45 -11.92 -10.01 -8.95
CA ILE A 45 -12.92 -9.23 -9.68
C ILE A 45 -13.98 -8.68 -8.71
N GLY A 46 -14.17 -7.37 -8.74
CA GLY A 46 -15.12 -6.67 -7.87
C GLY A 46 -14.56 -6.28 -6.51
N TYR A 47 -13.31 -6.64 -6.20
CA TYR A 47 -12.60 -6.21 -5.00
C TYR A 47 -11.40 -5.37 -5.42
N THR A 48 -11.50 -4.06 -5.22
CA THR A 48 -10.40 -3.11 -5.46
C THR A 48 -10.30 -2.15 -4.27
N LEU A 49 -9.17 -1.45 -4.21
CA LEU A 49 -8.89 -0.38 -3.24
C LEU A 49 -8.90 1.00 -3.91
N GLU A 50 -8.81 1.04 -5.24
CA GLU A 50 -9.05 2.24 -6.05
C GLU A 50 -10.49 2.73 -5.85
N ASN A 51 -10.69 4.05 -5.92
CA ASN A 51 -11.96 4.71 -5.56
C ASN A 51 -12.38 4.52 -4.09
N HIS A 52 -11.52 3.96 -3.26
CA HIS A 52 -11.75 3.78 -1.83
C HIS A 52 -10.68 4.48 -0.99
N LEU A 53 -9.41 4.15 -1.21
CA LEU A 53 -8.28 4.79 -0.52
C LEU A 53 -7.91 6.12 -1.19
N GLU A 54 -8.02 6.16 -2.51
CA GLU A 54 -7.84 7.35 -3.34
C GLU A 54 -8.95 7.44 -4.40
N VAL A 55 -9.18 8.65 -4.92
CA VAL A 55 -9.91 8.88 -6.17
C VAL A 55 -9.09 9.87 -7.01
N GLN A 56 -8.51 9.40 -8.11
CA GLN A 56 -7.64 10.23 -8.98
C GLN A 56 -6.45 10.81 -8.21
N SER A 57 -5.78 9.97 -7.41
CA SER A 57 -4.66 10.33 -6.53
C SER A 57 -5.04 11.25 -5.35
N MET A 58 -6.32 11.54 -5.15
CA MET A 58 -6.80 12.28 -4.00
C MET A 58 -7.14 11.33 -2.86
N LEU A 59 -6.42 11.42 -1.75
CA LEU A 59 -6.47 10.50 -0.62
C LEU A 59 -7.70 10.73 0.28
N PHE A 60 -8.19 9.63 0.86
CA PHE A 60 -9.25 9.63 1.87
C PHE A 60 -8.74 9.10 3.20
N GLU A 61 -9.44 9.42 4.29
CA GLU A 61 -9.03 9.10 5.66
C GLU A 61 -8.67 7.62 5.91
N VAL A 62 -9.25 6.69 5.15
CA VAL A 62 -8.89 5.25 5.20
C VAL A 62 -7.47 4.93 4.71
N ALA A 63 -6.83 5.80 3.93
CA ALA A 63 -5.56 5.52 3.26
C ALA A 63 -4.40 5.21 4.22
N PRO A 64 -4.08 6.04 5.24
CA PRO A 64 -2.98 5.74 6.16
C PRO A 64 -3.17 4.42 6.92
N HIS A 65 -4.42 4.03 7.19
CA HIS A 65 -4.74 2.77 7.88
C HIS A 65 -4.56 1.54 6.99
N ALA A 66 -4.64 1.70 5.67
CA ALA A 66 -4.46 0.62 4.70
C ALA A 66 -2.98 0.29 4.45
N VAL A 67 -2.09 1.28 4.58
CA VAL A 67 -0.64 1.13 4.38
C VAL A 67 -0.04 -0.06 5.17
N PRO A 68 -0.18 -0.14 6.51
CA PRO A 68 0.43 -1.23 7.27
C PRO A 68 -0.17 -2.61 6.94
N VAL A 69 -1.45 -2.67 6.52
CA VAL A 69 -2.07 -3.91 6.05
C VAL A 69 -1.38 -4.42 4.79
N MET A 70 -1.16 -3.53 3.81
CA MET A 70 -0.51 -3.87 2.53
C MET A 70 0.96 -4.26 2.74
N LEU A 71 1.72 -3.49 3.53
CA LEU A 71 3.12 -3.81 3.82
C LEU A 71 3.28 -5.15 4.55
N THR A 72 2.41 -5.42 5.53
CA THR A 72 2.40 -6.72 6.22
C THR A 72 2.06 -7.85 5.25
N ALA A 73 1.12 -7.62 4.33
CA ALA A 73 0.72 -8.62 3.35
C ALA A 73 1.81 -8.94 2.31
N LEU A 74 2.66 -7.99 1.93
CA LEU A 74 3.78 -8.23 1.01
C LEU A 74 4.77 -9.29 1.54
N GLY A 75 4.91 -9.40 2.86
CA GLY A 75 5.70 -10.45 3.52
C GLY A 75 5.01 -11.82 3.58
N GLU A 76 3.81 -11.96 3.04
CA GLU A 76 3.02 -13.20 3.02
C GLU A 76 2.93 -13.79 1.61
N ASP A 77 2.39 -15.01 1.53
CA ASP A 77 2.04 -15.64 0.26
C ASP A 77 0.82 -14.92 -0.37
N LEU A 78 1.05 -14.26 -1.50
CA LEU A 78 0.07 -13.50 -2.27
C LEU A 78 0.11 -13.95 -3.72
N HIS A 79 -1.06 -13.98 -4.35
CA HIS A 79 -1.13 -14.08 -5.81
C HIS A 79 -0.50 -12.83 -6.46
N ASP A 80 0.24 -12.99 -7.55
CA ASP A 80 1.02 -11.91 -8.20
C ASP A 80 0.18 -10.68 -8.56
N SER A 81 -1.08 -10.88 -8.96
CA SER A 81 -1.98 -9.76 -9.26
C SER A 81 -2.30 -8.92 -8.02
N VAL A 82 -2.39 -9.55 -6.85
CA VAL A 82 -2.68 -8.87 -5.57
C VAL A 82 -1.44 -8.15 -5.08
N ARG A 83 -0.27 -8.78 -5.21
CA ARG A 83 1.03 -8.15 -4.90
C ARG A 83 1.23 -6.87 -5.70
N ARG A 84 1.06 -6.92 -7.03
CA ARG A 84 1.15 -5.74 -7.90
C ARG A 84 0.09 -4.69 -7.57
N HIS A 85 -1.14 -5.12 -7.28
CA HIS A 85 -2.20 -4.20 -6.84
C HIS A 85 -1.79 -3.45 -5.57
N PHE A 86 -1.24 -4.13 -4.57
CA PHE A 86 -0.80 -3.48 -3.32
C PHE A 86 0.38 -2.54 -3.52
N LEU A 87 1.35 -2.88 -4.37
CA LEU A 87 2.45 -1.98 -4.69
C LEU A 87 1.97 -0.72 -5.41
N GLY A 88 1.12 -0.87 -6.44
CA GLY A 88 0.54 0.30 -7.13
C GLY A 88 -0.32 1.16 -6.20
N MET A 89 -1.09 0.55 -5.30
CA MET A 89 -1.80 1.32 -4.27
C MET A 89 -0.83 2.07 -3.35
N LEU A 90 0.21 1.43 -2.83
CA LEU A 90 1.21 2.07 -1.97
C LEU A 90 1.88 3.26 -2.67
N GLU A 91 2.20 3.13 -3.97
CA GLU A 91 2.71 4.23 -4.78
C GLU A 91 1.74 5.42 -4.83
N TYR A 92 0.46 5.18 -5.12
CA TYR A 92 -0.55 6.25 -5.07
C TYR A 92 -0.70 6.88 -3.69
N LEU A 93 -0.53 6.10 -2.61
CA LEU A 93 -0.67 6.60 -1.25
C LEU A 93 0.49 7.51 -0.81
N VAL A 94 1.70 7.28 -1.33
CA VAL A 94 2.87 8.10 -0.98
C VAL A 94 3.09 9.29 -1.92
N THR A 95 2.42 9.29 -3.08
CA THR A 95 2.50 10.37 -4.08
C THR A 95 1.24 11.22 -4.19
N GLY A 96 0.13 10.77 -3.59
CA GLY A 96 -1.15 11.48 -3.59
C GLY A 96 -1.18 12.69 -2.66
N GLU A 97 -2.32 13.36 -2.63
CA GLU A 97 -2.61 14.50 -1.74
C GLU A 97 -4.00 14.32 -1.12
N SER A 98 -4.23 14.88 0.06
CA SER A 98 -5.55 14.83 0.69
C SER A 98 -6.68 15.37 -0.19
N HIS A 99 -7.76 14.61 -0.35
CA HIS A 99 -8.94 15.08 -1.07
C HIS A 99 -9.54 16.33 -0.39
N ARG A 100 -10.11 17.26 -1.18
CA ARG A 100 -10.68 18.53 -0.67
C ARG A 100 -11.64 18.31 0.51
N SER A 101 -12.44 17.26 0.45
CA SER A 101 -13.40 16.95 1.51
C SER A 101 -12.76 16.48 2.83
N GLU A 102 -11.54 15.97 2.78
CA GLU A 102 -10.74 15.60 3.96
C GLU A 102 -10.07 16.85 4.54
N ILE A 103 -9.51 17.72 3.68
CA ILE A 103 -9.01 19.04 4.08
C ILE A 103 -10.10 19.82 4.83
N ASP A 104 -11.31 19.90 4.27
CA ASP A 104 -12.44 20.61 4.89
C ASP A 104 -12.88 19.99 6.24
N ALA A 105 -12.54 18.73 6.48
CA ALA A 105 -12.79 18.03 7.74
C ALA A 105 -11.59 18.04 8.69
N GLY A 106 -10.55 18.82 8.38
CA GLY A 106 -9.37 18.97 9.24
C GLY A 106 -8.32 17.87 9.08
N ARG A 107 -8.29 17.18 7.93
CA ARG A 107 -7.26 16.20 7.57
C ARG A 107 -6.54 16.60 6.27
N PRO A 108 -5.65 17.60 6.33
CA PRO A 108 -5.01 18.12 5.12
C PRO A 108 -3.76 17.36 4.67
N ASP A 109 -3.16 16.54 5.53
CA ASP A 109 -1.81 15.98 5.32
C ASP A 109 -1.81 14.43 5.33
N LEU A 110 -2.83 13.80 4.73
CA LEU A 110 -2.94 12.33 4.65
C LEU A 110 -1.74 11.68 3.96
N GLU A 111 -1.13 12.36 3.00
CA GLU A 111 0.08 11.91 2.32
C GLU A 111 1.27 11.78 3.28
N GLU A 112 1.43 12.71 4.22
CA GLU A 112 2.48 12.64 5.25
C GLU A 112 2.23 11.45 6.19
N GLU A 113 0.97 11.21 6.56
CA GLU A 113 0.58 10.04 7.37
C GLU A 113 0.85 8.72 6.63
N CYS A 114 0.57 8.67 5.33
CA CYS A 114 0.88 7.51 4.48
C CYS A 114 2.39 7.27 4.37
N ILE A 115 3.19 8.31 4.11
CA ILE A 115 4.66 8.23 4.04
C ILE A 115 5.21 7.74 5.38
N ALA A 116 4.76 8.31 6.50
CA ALA A 116 5.16 7.89 7.83
C ALA A 116 4.85 6.40 8.08
N ALA A 117 3.64 5.95 7.74
CA ALA A 117 3.25 4.54 7.87
C ALA A 117 4.09 3.61 6.97
N VAL A 118 4.49 4.06 5.77
CA VAL A 118 5.39 3.28 4.91
C VAL A 118 6.78 3.15 5.53
N ARG A 119 7.31 4.24 6.10
CA ARG A 119 8.61 4.25 6.77
C ARG A 119 8.68 3.27 7.95
N GLU A 120 7.59 3.12 8.70
CA GLU A 120 7.51 2.12 9.79
C GLU A 120 7.69 0.67 9.28
N GLY A 121 7.26 0.40 8.04
CA GLY A 121 7.33 -0.92 7.39
C GLY A 121 8.37 -1.03 6.27
N ILE A 122 9.33 -0.10 6.17
CA ILE A 122 10.18 0.09 4.98
C ILE A 122 10.94 -1.16 4.52
N TRP A 123 11.30 -2.05 5.44
CA TRP A 123 12.00 -3.31 5.11
C TRP A 123 11.16 -4.28 4.28
N ALA A 124 9.83 -4.17 4.30
CA ALA A 124 8.97 -4.91 3.39
C ALA A 124 9.24 -4.51 1.93
N LEU A 125 9.43 -3.22 1.65
CA LEU A 125 9.76 -2.71 0.31
C LEU A 125 11.18 -3.09 -0.11
N TYR A 126 12.17 -3.01 0.78
CA TYR A 126 13.51 -3.50 0.45
C TYR A 126 13.55 -5.01 0.18
N THR A 127 12.72 -5.79 0.86
CA THR A 127 12.59 -7.23 0.59
C THR A 127 11.92 -7.48 -0.75
N GLU A 128 10.86 -6.72 -1.05
CA GLU A 128 10.19 -6.75 -2.36
C GLU A 128 11.16 -6.37 -3.47
N ALA A 129 11.98 -5.33 -3.28
CA ALA A 129 12.97 -4.88 -4.25
C ALA A 129 13.98 -5.98 -4.64
N VAL A 130 14.30 -6.87 -3.71
CA VAL A 130 15.28 -7.95 -3.92
C VAL A 130 14.66 -9.22 -4.50
N SER A 131 13.41 -9.52 -4.15
CA SER A 131 12.81 -10.86 -4.36
C SER A 131 11.49 -10.87 -5.12
N GLY A 132 10.93 -9.70 -5.40
CA GLY A 132 9.66 -9.53 -6.08
C GLY A 132 9.75 -8.45 -7.16
N ASP A 133 8.82 -7.50 -7.15
CA ASP A 133 8.75 -6.43 -8.15
C ASP A 133 9.73 -5.30 -7.81
N ALA A 134 10.95 -5.41 -8.36
CA ALA A 134 12.06 -4.52 -8.07
C ALA A 134 11.79 -3.06 -8.47
N GLU A 135 11.18 -2.86 -9.64
CA GLU A 135 10.88 -1.53 -10.18
C GLU A 135 9.88 -0.81 -9.28
N ALA A 136 8.71 -1.42 -9.06
CA ALA A 136 7.65 -0.81 -8.24
C ALA A 136 8.11 -0.54 -6.79
N ALA A 137 8.88 -1.45 -6.18
CA ALA A 137 9.38 -1.25 -4.83
C ALA A 137 10.39 -0.10 -4.73
N LEU A 138 11.29 0.04 -5.71
CA LEU A 138 12.29 1.11 -5.74
C LEU A 138 11.63 2.47 -6.02
N ASP A 139 10.60 2.51 -6.86
CA ASP A 139 9.83 3.74 -7.13
C ASP A 139 9.14 4.25 -5.85
N ILE A 140 8.55 3.36 -5.04
CA ILE A 140 7.98 3.76 -3.74
C ILE A 140 9.09 4.23 -2.80
N LEU A 141 10.22 3.52 -2.74
CA LEU A 141 11.35 3.86 -1.87
C LEU A 141 11.93 5.25 -2.17
N ASP A 142 11.91 5.70 -3.43
CA ASP A 142 12.33 7.05 -3.83
C ASP A 142 11.56 8.16 -3.13
N TYR A 143 10.26 7.96 -2.88
CA TYR A 143 9.42 8.97 -2.26
C TYR A 143 9.53 8.94 -0.73
N VAL A 144 9.84 7.78 -0.14
CA VAL A 144 9.70 7.58 1.31
C VAL A 144 11.00 7.39 2.07
N ASP A 145 12.08 6.88 1.45
CA ASP A 145 13.32 6.64 2.18
C ASP A 145 14.14 7.92 2.31
N GLU A 146 14.54 8.24 3.53
CA GLU A 146 15.43 9.38 3.82
C GLU A 146 16.91 8.99 3.80
N ASP A 147 17.20 7.69 3.77
CA ASP A 147 18.56 7.14 3.67
C ASP A 147 18.94 6.94 2.19
N GLU A 148 19.32 8.03 1.54
CA GLU A 148 19.72 8.05 0.12
C GLU A 148 20.88 7.08 -0.17
N ASP A 149 21.83 6.94 0.76
CA ASP A 149 22.98 6.05 0.62
C ASP A 149 22.53 4.57 0.56
N ARG A 150 21.59 4.17 1.43
CA ARG A 150 21.01 2.82 1.39
C ARG A 150 20.25 2.57 0.10
N LEU A 151 19.41 3.52 -0.33
CA LEU A 151 18.63 3.35 -1.54
C LEU A 151 19.53 3.21 -2.78
N GLU A 152 20.53 4.08 -2.92
CA GLU A 152 21.49 4.03 -4.02
C GLU A 152 22.33 2.73 -4.02
N TYR A 153 22.71 2.24 -2.83
CA TYR A 153 23.37 0.95 -2.73
C TYR A 153 22.49 -0.19 -3.28
N TYR A 154 21.21 -0.26 -2.88
CA TYR A 154 20.30 -1.30 -3.38
C TYR A 154 20.10 -1.18 -4.90
N ARG A 155 19.94 0.05 -5.43
CA ARG A 155 19.83 0.30 -6.87
C ARG A 155 21.02 -0.21 -7.65
N SER A 156 22.23 0.16 -7.24
CA SER A 156 23.45 -0.25 -7.93
C SER A 156 23.61 -1.77 -7.97
N VAL A 157 23.30 -2.46 -6.86
CA VAL A 157 23.38 -3.92 -6.76
C VAL A 157 22.32 -4.61 -7.63
N LEU A 158 21.09 -4.08 -7.67
CA LEU A 158 19.99 -4.68 -8.44
C LEU A 158 20.13 -4.40 -9.95
N ALA A 159 20.58 -3.22 -10.35
CA ALA A 159 20.85 -2.88 -11.75
C ALA A 159 21.93 -3.80 -12.36
N ALA A 160 22.98 -4.10 -11.60
CA ALA A 160 24.02 -5.04 -12.03
C ALA A 160 23.45 -6.44 -12.33
N ARG A 161 22.47 -6.92 -11.55
CA ARG A 161 21.84 -8.22 -11.79
C ARG A 161 20.98 -8.26 -13.04
N LEU A 162 20.28 -7.16 -13.35
CA LEU A 162 19.42 -7.06 -14.54
C LEU A 162 20.23 -6.89 -15.83
N GLY A 163 21.43 -6.30 -15.76
CA GLY A 163 22.36 -6.18 -16.90
C GLY A 163 23.16 -7.44 -17.21
N GLU A 164 23.15 -8.44 -16.32
CA GLU A 164 23.86 -9.72 -16.47
C GLU A 164 22.97 -10.86 -17.02
N GLY A 165 21.69 -10.59 -17.32
CA GLY A 165 20.73 -11.55 -17.90
C GLY A 165 20.51 -11.37 -19.39
#